data_AF-U6MPD6-F1
#
_entry.id   AF-U6MPD6-F1
#
_cell.length_a   1.000
_cell.length_b   1.000
_cell.length_c   1.000
_cell.angle_alpha   90.00
_cell.angle_beta   90.00
_cell.angle_gamma   90.00
#
_symmetry.space_group_name_H-M   'P 1'
#
loop_
_entity.id
_entity.type
_entity.pdbx_description
1 polymer ?
#
loop_
_entity_poly.entity_id
_entity_poly.type
_entity_poly.pdbx_seq_one_letter_code
_entity_poly.pdbx_strand_id
1 'polypeptide(L)'
;MLMMLPRIGALLSTSLLVLSAPILGGSQQSKTTTVTYTATTSGSAQCLDEVNAVREVAGLSNFTQASEPNTLPTPGTGDLQENTEWRKLWQYLTPTQTTKAPSNSEAENPFKDGTYAFKSLTDAQPKCKDTVDSWKGAFKNFTGLPPSKSEANGLYDKQDNASFVALYNPSSSATVDCRVVTCTKKTSTAADELAKAEGDATSEYGYALICKTMPDALADENSAPFT
;
A
#
# COMPACT_ATOMS: atom_id res chain seq x y z
N MET A 1 -85.74 48.96 -50.77
CA MET A 1 -85.53 47.64 -51.37
C MET A 1 -85.24 46.66 -50.24
N LEU A 2 -85.85 45.48 -50.35
CA LEU A 2 -86.13 44.47 -49.34
C LEU A 2 -84.87 43.68 -48.90
N MET A 3 -84.77 43.30 -47.61
CA MET A 3 -84.63 41.91 -47.09
C MET A 3 -83.87 41.77 -45.74
N MET A 4 -84.62 41.28 -44.75
CA MET A 4 -84.36 40.24 -43.71
C MET A 4 -83.07 40.15 -42.85
N LEU A 5 -83.29 40.09 -41.52
CA LEU A 5 -82.50 39.42 -40.45
C LEU A 5 -82.58 37.86 -40.58
N PRO A 6 -81.83 36.95 -39.85
CA PRO A 6 -81.23 37.07 -38.49
C PRO A 6 -79.92 36.26 -38.14
N ARG A 7 -79.37 36.54 -36.93
CA ARG A 7 -78.76 35.68 -35.85
C ARG A 7 -77.60 34.66 -36.05
N ILE A 8 -76.92 34.45 -34.91
CA ILE A 8 -75.97 33.40 -34.45
C ILE A 8 -74.50 33.81 -34.67
N GLY A 9 -73.58 33.93 -33.70
CA GLY A 9 -73.48 33.47 -32.32
C GLY A 9 -72.19 32.65 -32.17
N ALA A 10 -71.16 33.18 -31.50
CA ALA A 10 -70.12 32.41 -30.78
C ALA A 10 -69.08 33.35 -30.16
N LEU A 11 -69.04 33.33 -28.83
CA LEU A 11 -67.93 33.78 -27.99
C LEU A 11 -66.69 32.93 -28.28
N LEU A 12 -65.49 33.50 -28.13
CA LEU A 12 -64.33 32.83 -27.51
C LEU A 12 -63.23 33.88 -27.24
N SER A 13 -63.14 34.25 -25.96
CA SER A 13 -62.03 35.00 -25.37
C SER A 13 -60.85 34.06 -25.23
N THR A 14 -59.74 34.33 -25.92
CA THR A 14 -58.49 33.57 -25.77
C THR A 14 -57.54 34.35 -24.87
N SER A 15 -57.52 33.98 -23.59
CA SER A 15 -56.45 34.34 -22.65
C SER A 15 -55.13 33.70 -23.11
N LEU A 16 -54.08 34.51 -23.27
CA LEU A 16 -52.71 34.02 -23.42
C LEU A 16 -52.25 33.35 -22.12
N LEU A 17 -52.11 32.03 -22.12
CA LEU A 17 -51.37 31.29 -21.11
C LEU A 17 -49.93 31.09 -21.61
N VAL A 18 -48.97 31.76 -20.97
CA VAL A 18 -47.55 31.51 -21.14
C VAL A 18 -47.22 30.22 -20.38
N LEU A 19 -46.99 29.12 -21.08
CA LEU A 19 -46.39 27.90 -20.51
C LEU A 19 -44.89 28.13 -20.32
N SER A 20 -44.47 28.39 -19.10
CA SER A 20 -43.09 28.16 -18.68
C SER A 20 -42.89 26.65 -18.55
N ALA A 21 -42.21 26.06 -19.53
CA ALA A 21 -41.71 24.70 -19.41
C ALA A 21 -40.68 24.65 -18.25
N PRO A 22 -40.81 23.74 -17.27
CA PRO A 22 -39.67 23.43 -16.44
C PRO A 22 -38.64 22.79 -17.36
N ILE A 23 -37.52 23.48 -17.57
CA ILE A 23 -36.32 22.84 -18.06
C ILE A 23 -36.05 21.74 -17.04
N LEU A 24 -36.29 20.49 -17.44
CA LEU A 24 -35.81 19.32 -16.74
C LEU A 24 -34.29 19.42 -16.83
N GLY A 25 -33.70 20.22 -15.93
CA GLY A 25 -32.29 20.20 -15.64
C GLY A 25 -32.03 18.80 -15.15
N GLY A 26 -31.58 17.94 -16.07
CA GLY A 26 -30.91 16.71 -15.69
C GLY A 26 -29.77 17.14 -14.79
N SER A 27 -30.00 17.06 -13.48
CA SER A 27 -28.92 17.04 -12.53
C SER A 27 -28.05 15.89 -12.98
N GLN A 28 -26.92 16.19 -13.63
CA GLN A 28 -25.78 15.30 -13.55
C GLN A 28 -25.44 15.26 -12.07
N GLN A 29 -26.08 14.33 -11.37
CA GLN A 29 -25.68 13.93 -10.04
C GLN A 29 -24.28 13.36 -10.25
N SER A 30 -23.27 14.21 -10.05
CA SER A 30 -21.88 13.77 -9.96
C SER A 30 -21.89 12.58 -9.02
N LYS A 31 -21.57 11.38 -9.54
CA LYS A 31 -21.31 10.22 -8.70
C LYS A 31 -20.13 10.61 -7.82
N THR A 32 -20.39 11.04 -6.59
CA THR A 32 -19.33 11.24 -5.60
C THR A 32 -18.74 9.87 -5.33
N THR A 33 -17.47 9.70 -5.72
CA THR A 33 -16.70 8.50 -5.49
C THR A 33 -15.78 8.74 -4.31
N THR A 34 -15.91 7.91 -3.27
CA THR A 34 -15.02 7.90 -2.11
C THR A 34 -13.94 6.85 -2.34
N VAL A 35 -12.67 7.18 -2.05
CA VAL A 35 -11.55 6.23 -2.12
C VAL A 35 -10.89 6.13 -0.76
N THR A 36 -10.88 4.93 -0.19
CA THR A 36 -10.23 4.65 1.10
C THR A 36 -9.07 3.69 0.92
N TYR A 37 -8.08 3.82 1.80
CA TYR A 37 -6.83 3.05 1.74
C TYR A 37 -6.54 2.50 3.11
N THR A 38 -6.28 1.20 3.22
CA THR A 38 -5.97 0.54 4.49
C THR A 38 -4.75 -0.36 4.34
N ALA A 39 -4.10 -0.69 5.45
CA ALA A 39 -3.06 -1.71 5.49
C ALA A 39 -3.28 -2.62 6.71
N THR A 40 -2.89 -3.88 6.58
CA THR A 40 -2.89 -4.86 7.65
C THR A 40 -1.62 -5.71 7.58
N THR A 41 -1.21 -6.25 8.72
CA THR A 41 -0.12 -7.23 8.84
C THR A 41 -0.69 -8.59 9.23
N SER A 42 -0.09 -9.68 8.76
CA SER A 42 -0.46 -11.04 9.19
C SER A 42 -0.37 -11.19 10.71
N GLY A 43 -1.32 -11.91 11.31
CA GLY A 43 -1.36 -12.11 12.77
C GLY A 43 -0.20 -12.95 13.32
N SER A 44 0.32 -13.86 12.51
CA SER A 44 1.50 -14.68 12.83
C SER A 44 2.70 -14.32 11.96
N ALA A 45 3.89 -14.59 12.49
CA ALA A 45 5.13 -14.53 11.76
C ALA A 45 5.16 -15.57 10.62
N GLN A 46 5.87 -15.24 9.55
CA GLN A 46 5.92 -16.01 8.31
C GLN A 46 7.37 -16.35 7.95
N CYS A 47 7.58 -17.43 7.19
CA CYS A 47 8.87 -17.74 6.55
C CYS A 47 10.11 -17.88 7.46
N LEU A 48 9.92 -18.05 8.78
CA LEU A 48 11.04 -18.16 9.73
C LEU A 48 11.93 -19.37 9.42
N ASP A 49 11.33 -20.50 9.04
CA ASP A 49 12.05 -21.73 8.74
C ASP A 49 12.94 -21.56 7.50
N GLU A 50 12.42 -20.99 6.40
CA GLU A 50 13.21 -20.76 5.19
C GLU A 50 14.32 -19.72 5.40
N VAL A 51 14.05 -18.68 6.19
CA VAL A 51 15.05 -17.68 6.58
C VAL A 51 16.16 -18.33 7.40
N ASN A 52 15.83 -19.16 8.38
CA ASN A 52 16.83 -19.83 9.22
C ASN A 52 17.62 -20.89 8.45
N ALA A 53 16.97 -21.65 7.56
CA ALA A 53 17.65 -22.66 6.74
C ALA A 53 18.82 -22.08 5.93
N VAL A 54 18.67 -20.86 5.40
CA VAL A 54 19.74 -20.23 4.60
C VAL A 54 20.82 -19.57 5.44
N ARG A 55 20.50 -19.18 6.69
CA ARG A 55 21.48 -18.69 7.67
C ARG A 55 22.37 -19.81 8.18
N GLU A 56 21.79 -20.97 8.48
CA GLU A 56 22.52 -22.17 8.91
C GLU A 56 23.55 -22.59 7.85
N VAL A 57 23.16 -22.59 6.58
CA VAL A 57 24.08 -22.86 5.45
C VAL A 57 25.23 -21.85 5.38
N ALA A 58 24.99 -20.60 5.80
CA ALA A 58 26.01 -19.55 5.88
C ALA A 58 26.82 -19.59 7.19
N GLY A 59 26.58 -20.56 8.08
CA GLY A 59 27.26 -20.68 9.37
C GLY A 59 26.82 -19.66 10.41
N LEU A 60 25.67 -19.01 10.22
CA LEU A 60 25.11 -18.03 11.17
C LEU A 60 24.12 -18.71 12.12
N SER A 61 24.03 -18.18 13.35
CA SER A 61 22.97 -18.56 14.28
C SER A 61 21.59 -18.31 13.67
N ASN A 62 20.67 -19.23 13.92
CA ASN A 62 19.26 -19.03 13.60
C ASN A 62 18.73 -17.76 14.28
N PHE A 63 17.87 -17.03 13.59
CA PHE A 63 17.07 -16.00 14.22
C PHE A 63 16.11 -16.62 15.23
N THR A 64 15.89 -15.88 16.30
CA THR A 64 14.74 -16.07 17.17
C THR A 64 13.59 -15.17 16.74
N GLN A 65 12.36 -15.60 17.01
CA GLN A 65 11.19 -14.76 16.75
C GLN A 65 11.27 -13.49 17.61
N ALA A 66 11.13 -12.32 16.99
CA ALA A 66 11.18 -11.05 17.71
C ALA A 66 9.93 -10.90 18.61
N SER A 67 10.16 -10.28 19.77
CA SER A 67 9.14 -9.76 20.66
C SER A 67 9.16 -8.23 20.64
N GLU A 68 8.10 -7.59 21.14
CA GLU A 68 8.09 -6.14 21.36
C GLU A 68 9.34 -5.70 22.16
N PRO A 69 9.95 -4.54 21.83
CA PRO A 69 9.59 -3.57 20.79
C PRO A 69 10.23 -3.85 19.41
N ASN A 70 10.79 -5.04 19.20
CA ASN A 70 11.59 -5.39 18.01
C ASN A 70 10.76 -5.94 16.85
N THR A 71 9.45 -6.01 16.99
CA THR A 71 8.50 -6.44 15.96
C THR A 71 8.35 -5.40 14.85
N LEU A 72 7.72 -5.81 13.75
CA LEU A 72 7.33 -4.89 12.70
C LEU A 72 6.30 -3.88 13.23
N PRO A 73 6.40 -2.60 12.84
CA PRO A 73 5.35 -1.64 13.15
C PRO A 73 4.02 -2.15 12.60
N THR A 74 2.93 -1.87 13.31
CA THR A 74 1.59 -2.19 12.84
C THR A 74 0.97 -0.97 12.15
N PRO A 75 0.23 -1.15 11.05
CA PRO A 75 -0.61 -0.08 10.53
C PRO A 75 -1.72 0.21 11.54
N GLY A 76 -1.93 1.49 11.85
CA GLY A 76 -3.00 1.91 12.76
C GLY A 76 -4.39 1.51 12.25
N THR A 77 -5.40 1.64 13.10
CA THR A 77 -6.78 1.31 12.72
C THR A 77 -7.39 2.44 11.90
N GLY A 78 -7.84 2.15 10.68
CA GLY A 78 -8.59 3.07 9.84
C GLY A 78 -7.88 3.44 8.55
N ASP A 79 -8.34 4.51 7.92
CA ASP A 79 -7.83 4.97 6.64
C ASP A 79 -6.41 5.54 6.77
N LEU A 80 -5.52 5.10 5.89
CA LEU A 80 -4.16 5.58 5.78
C LEU A 80 -4.17 7.03 5.30
N GLN A 81 -3.68 7.92 6.17
CA GLN A 81 -3.45 9.31 5.83
C GLN A 81 -2.44 9.44 4.69
N GLU A 82 -2.61 10.49 3.89
CA GLU A 82 -1.68 10.84 2.83
C GLU A 82 -0.27 11.07 3.39
N ASN A 83 0.74 10.78 2.56
CA ASN A 83 2.16 10.93 2.87
C ASN A 83 2.73 10.05 4.00
N THR A 84 1.93 9.20 4.65
CA THR A 84 2.45 8.21 5.62
C THR A 84 3.29 7.12 4.94
N GLU A 85 4.22 6.51 5.67
CA GLU A 85 5.07 5.43 5.11
C GLU A 85 4.26 4.21 4.67
N TRP A 86 3.20 3.85 5.40
CA TRP A 86 2.25 2.82 4.96
C TRP A 86 1.56 3.19 3.65
N ARG A 87 1.26 4.48 3.44
CA ARG A 87 0.67 4.96 2.18
C ARG A 87 1.68 4.97 1.03
N LYS A 88 2.96 5.26 1.29
CA LYS A 88 4.04 5.13 0.30
C LYS A 88 4.26 3.66 -0.08
N LEU A 89 4.22 2.76 0.89
CA LEU A 89 4.27 1.31 0.65
C LEU A 89 3.13 0.84 -0.26
N TRP A 90 1.89 1.29 -0.03
CA TRP A 90 0.77 0.97 -0.93
C TRP A 90 1.03 1.45 -2.38
N GLN A 91 1.54 2.67 -2.55
CA GLN A 91 1.87 3.22 -3.89
C GLN A 91 2.96 2.40 -4.59
N TYR A 92 3.94 1.91 -3.84
CA TYR A 92 4.98 1.04 -4.40
C TYR A 92 4.43 -0.33 -4.82
N LEU A 93 3.50 -0.89 -4.05
CA LEU A 93 2.93 -2.22 -4.31
C LEU A 93 1.86 -2.25 -5.41
N THR A 94 1.35 -1.09 -5.83
CA THR A 94 0.31 -0.98 -6.85
C THR A 94 0.88 -0.31 -8.12
N PRO A 95 0.99 -1.04 -9.26
CA PRO A 95 1.65 -0.53 -10.46
C PRO A 95 1.01 0.69 -11.15
N THR A 96 -0.11 1.20 -10.64
CA THR A 96 -0.82 2.37 -11.18
C THR A 96 -0.71 3.56 -10.24
N GLN A 97 0.45 4.25 -10.29
CA GLN A 97 0.50 5.66 -10.65
C GLN A 97 1.94 6.18 -10.70
N THR A 98 2.29 6.75 -11.85
CA THR A 98 3.45 7.61 -12.05
C THR A 98 3.29 8.85 -11.17
N THR A 99 3.77 8.81 -9.93
CA THR A 99 4.01 10.02 -9.15
C THR A 99 5.30 9.87 -8.38
N LYS A 100 6.21 10.82 -8.61
CA LYS A 100 7.40 11.04 -7.77
C LYS A 100 6.98 10.96 -6.31
N ALA A 101 7.78 10.25 -5.51
CA ALA A 101 7.62 10.17 -4.06
C ALA A 101 7.34 11.58 -3.51
N PRO A 102 6.21 11.83 -2.83
CA PRO A 102 6.02 13.07 -2.11
C PRO A 102 7.07 13.16 -1.00
N SER A 103 7.78 14.27 -0.99
CA SER A 103 8.75 14.66 0.03
C SER A 103 8.03 14.97 1.35
N ASN A 104 8.63 14.49 2.45
CA ASN A 104 8.36 14.85 3.84
C ASN A 104 6.91 14.72 4.33
N SER A 105 6.63 13.62 5.03
CA SER A 105 5.66 13.64 6.12
C SER A 105 6.39 14.09 7.40
N GLU A 106 5.81 15.01 8.16
CA GLU A 106 6.25 15.35 9.52
C GLU A 106 5.92 14.23 10.54
N ALA A 107 5.20 13.19 10.11
CA ALA A 107 4.99 11.98 10.89
C ALA A 107 6.30 11.18 11.00
N GLU A 108 6.61 10.74 12.21
CA GLU A 108 7.77 9.90 12.48
C GLU A 108 7.71 8.61 11.65
N ASN A 109 8.81 8.27 10.95
CA ASN A 109 8.88 7.06 10.14
C ASN A 109 8.75 5.81 11.05
N PRO A 110 7.67 4.99 10.90
CA PRO A 110 7.48 3.80 11.73
C PRO A 110 8.47 2.68 11.41
N PHE A 111 9.12 2.72 10.24
CA PHE A 111 10.20 1.82 9.83
C PHE A 111 11.57 2.34 10.29
N LYS A 112 11.60 2.92 11.49
CA LYS A 112 12.84 3.28 12.19
C LYS A 112 13.32 2.05 12.97
N ASP A 113 14.64 1.89 13.00
CA ASP A 113 15.35 0.81 13.70
C ASP A 113 15.27 -0.58 13.04
N GLY A 114 16.39 -1.27 13.03
CA GLY A 114 16.55 -2.60 12.42
C GLY A 114 16.86 -2.55 10.94
N THR A 115 17.23 -3.71 10.40
CA THR A 115 17.46 -3.87 8.96
C THR A 115 16.30 -4.65 8.35
N TYR A 116 15.74 -4.13 7.25
CA TYR A 116 14.50 -4.65 6.67
C TYR A 116 14.76 -5.42 5.36
N ALA A 117 14.28 -6.65 5.30
CA ALA A 117 14.08 -7.36 4.04
C ALA A 117 12.66 -7.14 3.52
N PHE A 118 12.54 -6.97 2.21
CA PHE A 118 11.28 -6.64 1.56
C PHE A 118 11.14 -7.38 0.24
N LYS A 119 9.94 -7.90 -0.04
CA LYS A 119 9.58 -8.45 -1.34
C LYS A 119 8.11 -8.19 -1.62
N SER A 120 7.81 -7.57 -2.76
CA SER A 120 6.44 -7.51 -3.28
C SER A 120 5.96 -8.92 -3.65
N LEU A 121 4.74 -9.26 -3.28
CA LEU A 121 4.11 -10.54 -3.56
C LEU A 121 2.98 -10.38 -4.58
N THR A 122 2.63 -11.47 -5.25
CA THR A 122 1.49 -11.53 -6.17
C THR A 122 0.17 -11.81 -5.46
N ASP A 123 0.24 -12.33 -4.23
CA ASP A 123 -0.91 -12.71 -3.41
C ASP A 123 -0.53 -12.64 -1.90
N ALA A 124 -1.51 -12.84 -1.02
CA ALA A 124 -1.33 -12.76 0.43
C ALA A 124 -0.52 -13.94 1.01
N GLN A 125 -0.35 -15.05 0.28
CA GLN A 125 0.38 -16.22 0.75
C GLN A 125 1.84 -16.16 0.25
N PRO A 126 2.83 -15.90 1.12
CA PRO A 126 4.20 -15.75 0.67
C PRO A 126 4.73 -17.10 0.18
N LYS A 127 5.36 -17.08 -0.99
CA LYS A 127 6.27 -18.14 -1.43
C LYS A 127 7.61 -17.92 -0.72
N CYS A 128 7.70 -18.40 0.51
CA CYS A 128 8.82 -18.11 1.41
C CYS A 128 10.18 -18.46 0.78
N LYS A 129 10.30 -19.66 0.19
CA LYS A 129 11.51 -20.09 -0.50
C LYS A 129 11.89 -19.15 -1.65
N ASP A 130 10.96 -18.84 -2.55
CA ASP A 130 11.23 -17.96 -3.70
C ASP A 130 11.64 -16.55 -3.26
N THR A 131 11.03 -16.07 -2.18
CA THR A 131 11.32 -14.76 -1.60
C THR A 131 12.72 -14.72 -1.00
N VAL A 132 13.08 -15.71 -0.17
CA VAL A 132 14.40 -15.85 0.42
C VAL A 132 15.47 -16.03 -0.67
N ASP A 133 15.21 -16.85 -1.70
CA ASP A 133 16.12 -17.02 -2.82
C ASP A 133 16.31 -15.73 -3.64
N SER A 134 15.27 -14.89 -3.76
CA SER A 134 15.39 -13.55 -4.35
C SER A 134 16.34 -12.64 -3.56
N TRP A 135 16.22 -12.60 -2.23
CA TRP A 135 17.11 -11.80 -1.39
C TRP A 135 18.56 -12.31 -1.44
N LYS A 136 18.75 -13.63 -1.38
CA LYS A 136 20.06 -14.27 -1.56
C LYS A 136 20.71 -13.90 -2.89
N GLY A 137 19.91 -13.90 -3.95
CA GLY A 137 20.36 -13.56 -5.30
C GLY A 137 20.95 -12.14 -5.43
N ALA A 138 20.68 -11.25 -4.46
CA ALA A 138 21.27 -9.91 -4.44
C ALA A 138 22.77 -9.92 -4.09
N PHE A 139 23.32 -11.04 -3.59
CA PHE A 139 24.76 -11.16 -3.33
C PHE A 139 25.61 -10.80 -4.55
N LYS A 140 25.14 -11.13 -5.75
CA LYS A 140 25.82 -10.82 -7.03
C LYS A 140 26.08 -9.32 -7.26
N ASN A 141 25.40 -8.45 -6.52
CA ASN A 141 25.57 -7.01 -6.61
C ASN A 141 26.77 -6.51 -5.78
N PHE A 142 27.36 -7.37 -4.95
CA PHE A 142 28.56 -7.08 -4.16
C PHE A 142 29.78 -7.76 -4.78
N THR A 143 30.94 -7.12 -4.68
CA THR A 143 32.24 -7.68 -5.13
C THR A 143 32.92 -8.53 -4.06
N GLY A 144 32.28 -8.68 -2.90
CA GLY A 144 32.78 -9.36 -1.70
C GLY A 144 31.73 -9.29 -0.60
N LEU A 145 32.16 -9.27 0.66
CA LEU A 145 31.25 -8.99 1.77
C LEU A 145 30.65 -7.58 1.60
N PRO A 146 29.36 -7.39 1.95
CA PRO A 146 28.73 -6.08 1.88
C PRO A 146 29.54 -5.02 2.68
N PRO A 147 29.83 -3.85 2.08
CA PRO A 147 30.69 -2.83 2.69
C PRO A 147 29.94 -2.01 3.75
N SER A 148 30.63 -1.11 4.44
CA SER A 148 29.98 -0.07 5.25
C SER A 148 29.09 0.84 4.37
N LYS A 149 28.13 1.56 4.96
CA LYS A 149 27.27 2.47 4.18
C LYS A 149 28.07 3.60 3.51
N SER A 150 29.09 4.12 4.18
CA SER A 150 29.94 5.20 3.64
C SER A 150 30.76 4.74 2.42
N GLU A 151 31.12 3.46 2.38
CA GLU A 151 31.82 2.84 1.24
C GLU A 151 30.86 2.24 0.19
N ALA A 152 29.58 2.07 0.55
CA ALA A 152 28.58 1.42 -0.29
C ALA A 152 28.20 2.23 -1.53
N ASN A 153 28.46 3.55 -1.57
CA ASN A 153 28.17 4.42 -2.71
C ASN A 153 26.74 4.20 -3.29
N GLY A 154 25.73 4.14 -2.40
CA GLY A 154 24.33 3.91 -2.78
C GLY A 154 23.95 2.46 -3.08
N LEU A 155 24.81 1.47 -2.84
CA LEU A 155 24.45 0.05 -3.03
C LEU A 155 23.19 -0.34 -2.24
N TYR A 156 23.00 0.23 -1.05
CA TYR A 156 21.85 -0.08 -0.18
C TYR A 156 20.56 0.68 -0.56
N ASP A 157 20.61 1.61 -1.51
CA ASP A 157 19.40 2.24 -2.07
C ASP A 157 18.57 1.21 -2.88
N LYS A 158 19.23 0.12 -3.29
CA LYS A 158 18.55 -1.06 -3.85
C LYS A 158 18.01 -1.91 -2.71
N GLN A 159 16.69 -1.97 -2.60
CA GLN A 159 16.01 -2.74 -1.56
C GLN A 159 16.45 -4.21 -1.50
N ASP A 160 16.76 -4.84 -2.63
CA ASP A 160 17.27 -6.22 -2.67
C ASP A 160 18.62 -6.37 -1.93
N ASN A 161 19.49 -5.35 -1.99
CA ASN A 161 20.78 -5.34 -1.30
C ASN A 161 20.61 -5.16 0.20
N ALA A 162 19.74 -4.24 0.64
CA ALA A 162 19.39 -4.10 2.05
C ALA A 162 18.72 -5.39 2.59
N SER A 163 17.89 -6.04 1.77
CA SER A 163 17.23 -7.30 2.13
C SER A 163 18.22 -8.46 2.28
N PHE A 164 19.28 -8.50 1.48
CA PHE A 164 20.38 -9.45 1.67
C PHE A 164 21.08 -9.24 3.01
N VAL A 165 21.40 -7.99 3.38
CA VAL A 165 22.03 -7.69 4.66
C VAL A 165 21.11 -8.06 5.83
N ALA A 166 19.82 -7.75 5.76
CA ALA A 166 18.85 -8.17 6.76
C ALA A 166 18.79 -9.69 6.91
N LEU A 167 18.66 -10.43 5.79
CA LEU A 167 18.61 -11.91 5.79
C LEU A 167 19.80 -12.53 6.53
N TYR A 168 20.99 -11.97 6.30
CA TYR A 168 22.24 -12.46 6.86
C TYR A 168 22.73 -11.66 8.07
N ASN A 169 21.88 -10.90 8.75
CA ASN A 169 22.26 -10.09 9.91
C ASN A 169 23.25 -10.85 10.84
N PRO A 170 24.47 -10.32 11.04
CA PRO A 170 25.61 -11.07 11.59
C PRO A 170 25.47 -11.35 13.09
N SER A 171 24.56 -10.68 13.77
CA SER A 171 24.46 -10.79 15.23
C SER A 171 24.06 -12.21 15.62
N SER A 172 24.83 -12.79 16.54
CA SER A 172 24.62 -14.16 17.03
C SER A 172 23.33 -14.32 17.83
N SER A 173 22.77 -13.21 18.34
CA SER A 173 21.51 -13.13 19.07
C SER A 173 20.42 -12.42 18.27
N ALA A 174 20.54 -12.38 16.95
CA ALA A 174 19.61 -11.62 16.13
C ALA A 174 18.17 -12.17 16.23
N THR A 175 17.21 -11.25 16.12
CA THR A 175 15.78 -11.58 16.08
C THR A 175 15.19 -11.17 14.74
N VAL A 176 14.07 -11.79 14.36
CA VAL A 176 13.32 -11.43 13.15
C VAL A 176 11.82 -11.41 13.40
N ASP A 177 11.14 -10.42 12.81
CA ASP A 177 9.69 -10.44 12.63
C ASP A 177 9.36 -10.32 11.15
N CYS A 178 8.90 -11.42 10.56
CA CYS A 178 8.48 -11.50 9.17
C CYS A 178 6.96 -11.51 9.08
N ARG A 179 6.36 -10.49 8.44
CA ARG A 179 4.91 -10.37 8.29
C ARG A 179 4.56 -10.17 6.83
N VAL A 180 3.43 -10.74 6.43
CA VAL A 180 2.78 -10.34 5.20
C VAL A 180 2.04 -9.04 5.47
N VAL A 181 2.34 -8.03 4.68
CA VAL A 181 1.55 -6.80 4.60
C VAL A 181 0.55 -6.94 3.46
N THR A 182 -0.71 -6.63 3.76
CA THR A 182 -1.76 -6.43 2.76
C THR A 182 -2.18 -4.99 2.78
N CYS A 183 -2.07 -4.29 1.65
CA CYS A 183 -2.60 -2.95 1.49
C CYS A 183 -3.82 -3.01 0.57
N THR A 184 -4.91 -2.34 0.94
CA THR A 184 -6.20 -2.36 0.22
C THR A 184 -6.57 -0.94 -0.18
N LYS A 185 -7.02 -0.76 -1.43
CA LYS A 185 -7.71 0.45 -1.89
C LYS A 185 -9.15 0.07 -2.21
N LYS A 186 -10.10 0.73 -1.57
CA LYS A 186 -11.53 0.54 -1.80
C LYS A 186 -12.09 1.79 -2.46
N THR A 187 -12.80 1.59 -3.57
CA THR A 187 -13.53 2.66 -4.26
C THR A 187 -15.02 2.41 -4.07
N SER A 188 -15.75 3.37 -3.50
CA SER A 188 -17.19 3.31 -3.29
C SER A 188 -17.88 4.50 -3.96
N THR A 189 -19.10 4.28 -4.45
CA THR A 189 -19.97 5.36 -4.92
C THR A 189 -21.00 5.72 -3.85
N ALA A 190 -21.59 6.91 -3.96
CA ALA A 190 -22.67 7.34 -3.05
C ALA A 190 -23.86 6.34 -3.00
N ALA A 191 -24.10 5.55 -4.05
CA ALA A 191 -25.11 4.49 -4.04
C ALA A 191 -24.69 3.29 -3.17
N ASP A 192 -23.40 2.95 -3.16
CA ASP A 192 -22.82 1.85 -2.38
C ASP A 192 -22.72 2.20 -0.89
N GLU A 193 -22.67 3.48 -0.53
CA GLU A 193 -22.69 3.93 0.87
C GLU A 193 -24.12 3.93 1.45
N LEU A 194 -25.13 4.18 0.62
CA LEU A 194 -26.55 4.22 1.01
C LEU A 194 -27.18 2.83 1.06
N ALA A 195 -26.76 1.91 0.18
CA ALA A 195 -27.06 0.50 0.31
C ALA A 195 -26.02 -0.11 1.26
N LYS A 196 -26.38 -0.48 2.49
CA LYS A 196 -25.52 -1.32 3.38
C LYS A 196 -25.32 -2.75 2.82
N ALA A 197 -25.17 -2.89 1.50
CA ALA A 197 -25.06 -4.15 0.79
C ALA A 197 -23.59 -4.40 0.43
N GLU A 198 -23.14 -5.61 0.68
CA GLU A 198 -21.77 -6.13 0.47
C GLU A 198 -21.37 -6.24 -1.02
N GLY A 199 -21.91 -5.41 -1.92
CA GLY A 199 -21.67 -5.55 -3.36
C GLY A 199 -21.82 -4.25 -4.15
N ASP A 200 -20.68 -3.58 -4.38
CA ASP A 200 -20.12 -3.12 -5.68
C ASP A 200 -18.89 -2.19 -5.44
N ALA A 201 -18.18 -2.35 -4.32
CA ALA A 201 -16.93 -1.65 -4.09
C ALA A 201 -15.78 -2.41 -4.76
N THR A 202 -15.22 -1.87 -5.84
CA THR A 202 -14.01 -2.44 -6.45
C THR A 202 -12.84 -2.25 -5.48
N SER A 203 -12.23 -3.37 -5.08
CA SER A 203 -11.09 -3.39 -4.17
C SER A 203 -9.83 -3.80 -4.93
N GLU A 204 -8.79 -2.99 -4.82
CA GLU A 204 -7.44 -3.28 -5.32
C GLU A 204 -6.54 -3.66 -4.15
N TYR A 205 -5.66 -4.64 -4.36
CA TYR A 205 -4.77 -5.16 -3.33
C TYR A 205 -3.30 -5.06 -3.75
N GLY A 206 -2.44 -4.74 -2.79
CA GLY A 206 -1.00 -4.88 -2.87
C GLY A 206 -0.50 -5.75 -1.73
N TYR A 207 0.46 -6.63 -1.99
CA TYR A 207 0.98 -7.57 -1.01
C TYR A 207 2.50 -7.50 -0.91
N ALA A 208 3.05 -7.64 0.29
CA ALA A 208 4.49 -7.74 0.51
C ALA A 208 4.82 -8.70 1.65
N LEU A 209 5.95 -9.40 1.56
CA LEU A 209 6.62 -9.94 2.72
C LEU A 209 7.64 -8.91 3.20
N ILE A 210 7.52 -8.49 4.45
CA ILE A 210 8.50 -7.63 5.12
C ILE A 210 9.06 -8.41 6.30
N CYS A 211 10.37 -8.39 6.46
CA CYS A 211 11.05 -8.93 7.64
C CYS A 211 11.90 -7.84 8.28
N LYS A 212 11.61 -7.48 9.53
CA LYS A 212 12.49 -6.64 10.35
C LYS A 212 13.46 -7.54 11.10
N THR A 213 14.75 -7.26 10.98
CA THR A 213 15.80 -7.94 11.76
C THR A 213 16.44 -6.98 12.75
N MET A 214 16.74 -7.50 13.93
CA MET A 214 17.36 -6.72 15.01
C MET A 214 18.59 -7.47 15.56
N PRO A 215 19.66 -6.76 15.97
CA PRO A 215 19.85 -5.30 15.89
C PRO A 215 19.99 -4.81 14.45
N ASP A 216 19.97 -3.50 14.22
CA ASP A 216 20.24 -2.95 12.88
C ASP A 216 21.70 -3.23 12.46
N ALA A 217 21.86 -4.08 11.44
CA ALA A 217 23.14 -4.44 10.86
C ALA A 217 23.78 -3.28 10.09
N LEU A 218 23.01 -2.24 9.73
CA LEU A 218 23.48 -1.06 9.01
C LEU A 218 23.40 0.22 9.87
N ALA A 219 23.36 0.09 11.21
CA ALA A 219 23.24 1.24 12.11
C ALA A 219 24.41 2.23 12.00
N ASP A 220 25.62 1.70 11.86
CA ASP A 220 26.86 2.49 11.81
C ASP A 220 27.27 2.74 10.35
N GLU A 221 27.46 4.00 9.99
CA GLU A 221 27.78 4.39 8.61
C GLU A 221 29.17 3.92 8.16
N ASN A 222 30.10 3.69 9.10
CA ASN A 222 31.51 3.39 8.82
C ASN A 222 31.88 1.94 9.09
N SER A 223 31.00 1.17 9.72
CA SER A 223 31.25 -0.23 10.04
C SER A 223 30.61 -1.11 8.97
N ALA A 224 31.38 -2.07 8.45
CA ALA A 224 30.82 -3.08 7.58
C ALA A 224 29.85 -3.98 8.38
N PRO A 225 28.72 -4.40 7.78
CA PRO A 225 27.77 -5.30 8.44
C PRO A 225 28.31 -6.71 8.67
N PHE A 226 29.49 -7.08 8.16
CA PHE A 226 30.08 -8.40 8.33
C PHE A 226 31.57 -8.25 8.65
N THR A 227 32.07 -9.07 9.57
CA THR A 227 33.48 -9.07 10.03
C THR A 227 34.12 -10.43 9.87
#